data_AF-A0A6B3FIX5-F1
#
_entry.id   AF-A0A6B3FIX5-F1
#
_cell.length_a   1.000
_cell.length_b   1.000
_cell.length_c   1.000
_cell.angle_alpha   90.00
_cell.angle_beta   90.00
_cell.angle_gamma   90.00
#
_symmetry.space_group_name_H-M   'P 1'
#
loop_
_entity.id
_entity.type
_entity.pdbx_description
1 polymer ?
#
loop_
_entity_poly.entity_id
_entity_poly.type
_entity_poly.pdbx_seq_one_letter_code
_entity_poly.pdbx_strand_id
1 'polypeptide(L)' 'SIKFAMFMLAEYVNMVTVSAVSVTLFLGGWRAPYPVSTFWEGANQGWWPMLWFVLKVQLLLFFFIWLRGTLPRVR' A
#
# COMPACT_ATOMS: atom_id res chain seq x y z
N SER A 1 -6.06 -27.93 -10.07
CA SER A 1 -6.79 -26.90 -9.29
C SER A 1 -5.88 -26.10 -8.36
N ILE A 2 -5.00 -26.73 -7.56
CA ILE A 2 -4.10 -26.00 -6.64
C ILE A 2 -3.04 -25.14 -7.37
N LYS A 3 -2.47 -25.63 -8.48
CA LYS A 3 -1.45 -24.87 -9.24
C LYS A 3 -1.95 -23.50 -9.75
N PHE A 4 -3.21 -23.44 -10.18
CA PHE A 4 -3.87 -22.20 -10.60
C PHE A 4 -4.13 -21.26 -9.41
N ALA A 5 -4.60 -21.80 -8.29
CA ALA A 5 -4.79 -21.01 -7.07
C ALA A 5 -3.48 -20.41 -6.56
N MET A 6 -2.38 -21.17 -6.58
CA MET A 6 -1.05 -20.67 -6.20
C MET A 6 -0.54 -19.59 -7.16
N PHE A 7 -0.82 -19.71 -8.46
CA PHE A 7 -0.45 -18.69 -9.45
C PHE A 7 -1.18 -17.36 -9.20
N MET A 8 -2.51 -17.41 -9.01
CA MET A 8 -3.31 -16.21 -8.69
C MET A 8 -2.88 -15.59 -7.34
N LEU A 9 -2.65 -16.43 -6.32
CA LEU A 9 -2.16 -15.98 -5.02
C LEU A 9 -0.81 -15.27 -5.15
N ALA A 10 0.13 -15.84 -5.89
CA ALA A 10 1.45 -15.25 -6.11
C ALA A 10 1.36 -13.87 -6.77
N GLU A 11 0.43 -13.68 -7.71
CA GLU A 11 0.20 -12.39 -8.34
C GLU A 11 -0.26 -11.33 -7.32
N TYR A 12 -1.22 -11.67 -6.46
CA TYR A 12 -1.69 -10.77 -5.40
C TYR A 12 -0.61 -10.49 -4.36
N VAL A 13 0.18 -11.48 -3.97
CA VAL A 13 1.32 -11.30 -3.06
C VAL A 13 2.32 -10.32 -3.66
N ASN A 14 2.62 -10.45 -4.96
CA ASN A 14 3.52 -9.51 -5.65
C ASN A 14 2.96 -8.08 -5.71
N MET A 15 1.65 -7.90 -5.88
CA MET A 15 1.05 -6.55 -5.81
C MET A 15 1.16 -5.93 -4.41
N VAL A 16 0.98 -6.74 -3.36
CA VAL A 16 1.12 -6.29 -1.97
C VAL A 16 2.57 -5.94 -1.65
N THR A 17 3.55 -6.75 -2.07
CA THR A 17 4.97 -6.48 -1.82
C THR A 17 5.44 -5.23 -2.55
N VAL A 18 5.05 -5.04 -3.82
CA VAL A 18 5.36 -3.81 -4.57
C VAL A 18 4.74 -2.58 -3.91
N SER A 19 3.50 -2.69 -3.43
CA SER A 19 2.84 -1.61 -2.68
C SER A 19 3.59 -1.29 -1.38
N ALA A 20 3.97 -2.31 -0.61
CA ALA A 20 4.73 -2.14 0.63
C ALA A 20 6.10 -1.47 0.39
N VAL A 21 6.84 -1.90 -0.64
CA VAL A 21 8.12 -1.29 -1.04
C VAL A 21 7.93 0.15 -1.50
N SER A 22 6.83 0.43 -2.21
CA SER A 22 6.52 1.80 -2.66
C SER A 22 6.21 2.72 -1.48
N VAL A 23 5.48 2.24 -0.46
CA VAL A 23 5.20 2.99 0.76
C VAL A 23 6.48 3.29 1.54
N THR A 24 7.40 2.33 1.66
CA THR A 24 8.66 2.53 2.39
C THR A 24 9.60 3.48 1.66
N LEU A 25 9.75 3.34 0.34
CA LEU A 25 10.69 4.13 -0.45
C LEU A 25 10.20 5.54 -0.78
N PHE A 26 8.92 5.70 -1.13
CA PHE A 26 8.40 6.97 -1.67
C PHE A 26 7.44 7.70 -0.73
N LEU A 27 6.61 6.99 0.05
CA LEU A 27 5.62 7.62 0.94
C LEU A 27 6.10 7.79 2.39
N GLY A 28 7.41 7.78 2.64
CA GLY A 28 7.99 8.05 3.95
C GLY A 28 7.73 6.96 5.00
N GLY A 29 7.40 5.74 4.57
CA GLY A 29 7.22 4.56 5.41
C GLY A 29 6.26 4.80 6.57
N TRP A 30 6.79 4.68 7.78
CA TRP A 30 6.07 4.76 9.06
C TRP A 30 5.72 6.18 9.51
N ARG A 31 6.19 7.22 8.81
CA ARG A 31 5.95 8.61 9.24
C ARG A 31 4.55 9.08 8.85
N ALA A 32 3.90 9.84 9.73
CA ALA A 32 2.63 10.50 9.41
C ALA A 32 2.79 11.45 8.19
N PRO A 33 1.83 11.47 7.24
CA PRO A 33 1.88 12.35 6.08
C PRO A 33 1.82 13.83 6.48
N TYR A 34 2.60 14.67 5.78
CA TYR A 34 2.61 16.14 5.95
C TYR A 34 1.26 16.69 5.43
N PRO A 35 0.33 17.18 6.28
CA PRO A 35 0.50 18.13 7.39
C PRO A 35 0.11 17.61 8.80
N VAL A 36 -0.26 16.33 8.94
CA VAL A 36 -0.73 15.75 10.22
C VAL A 36 0.39 15.67 11.26
N SER A 37 1.64 15.55 10.80
CA SER A 37 2.83 15.60 11.66
C SER A 37 3.07 16.97 12.32
N THR A 38 2.43 18.04 11.82
CA THR A 38 2.55 19.41 12.36
C THR A 38 1.41 19.76 13.31
N PHE A 39 0.22 19.18 13.12
CA PHE A 39 -0.95 19.41 13.98
C PHE A 39 -1.05 18.46 15.19
N TRP A 40 -0.35 17.32 15.18
CA TRP A 40 -0.44 16.31 16.24
C TRP A 40 0.95 15.72 16.57
N GLU A 41 1.60 16.25 17.61
CA GLU A 41 2.93 15.83 18.08
C GLU A 41 3.01 14.33 18.46
N GLY A 42 1.88 13.73 18.86
CA GLY A 42 1.78 12.30 19.20
C GLY A 42 1.65 11.35 18.00
N ALA A 43 1.56 11.85 16.76
CA ALA A 43 1.18 11.04 15.60
C ALA A 43 2.27 10.05 15.18
N ASN A 44 3.50 10.26 15.67
CA ASN A 44 4.65 9.40 15.46
C ASN A 44 5.06 8.62 16.72
N GLN A 45 4.27 8.65 17.81
CA GLN A 45 4.55 7.93 19.05
C GLN A 45 3.69 6.66 19.19
N GLY A 46 4.28 5.58 19.69
CA GLY A 46 3.58 4.32 19.97
C GLY A 46 3.21 3.52 18.71
N TRP A 47 1.96 3.05 18.64
CA TRP A 47 1.46 2.13 17.60
C TRP A 47 0.91 2.85 16.35
N TRP A 48 0.76 4.16 16.40
CA TRP A 48 0.27 5.01 15.30
C TRP A 48 1.06 4.92 13.99
N PRO A 49 2.40 4.82 13.99
CA PRO A 49 3.20 4.66 12.77
C PRO A 49 2.83 3.41 11.96
N MET A 50 2.42 2.33 12.64
CA MET A 50 2.01 1.07 11.99
C MET A 50 0.66 1.23 11.28
N LEU A 51 -0.28 1.94 11.91
CA LEU A 51 -1.59 2.22 11.31
C LEU A 51 -1.44 3.09 10.05
N TRP A 52 -0.56 4.10 10.08
CA TRP A 52 -0.25 4.91 8.91
C TRP A 52 0.36 4.09 7.76
N PHE A 53 1.23 3.14 8.07
CA PHE A 53 1.80 2.24 7.08
C PHE A 53 0.72 1.38 6.41
N VAL A 54 -0.11 0.69 7.21
CA VAL A 54 -1.19 -0.16 6.69
C VAL A 54 -2.17 0.64 5.86
N LEU A 55 -2.53 1.85 6.30
CA LEU A 55 -3.45 2.73 5.58
C LEU A 55 -2.89 3.17 4.22
N LYS A 56 -1.60 3.53 4.15
CA LYS A 56 -0.94 3.85 2.88
C LYS A 56 -0.87 2.65 1.94
N VAL A 57 -0.54 1.47 2.47
CA VAL A 57 -0.51 0.23 1.67
C VAL A 57 -1.92 -0.08 1.13
N GLN A 58 -2.95 0.08 1.95
CA GLN A 58 -4.34 -0.14 1.55
C GLN A 58 -4.79 0.83 0.44
N LEU A 59 -4.36 2.10 0.52
CA LEU A 59 -4.61 3.10 -0.53
C LEU A 59 -3.91 2.74 -1.85
N LEU A 60 -2.66 2.30 -1.81
CA LEU A 60 -1.96 1.86 -3.02
C LEU A 60 -2.62 0.62 -3.64
N LEU A 61 -3.01 -0.36 -2.82
CA LEU A 61 -3.75 -1.53 -3.31
C LEU A 61 -5.07 -1.13 -3.96
N PHE A 62 -5.81 -0.21 -3.34
CA PHE A 62 -7.03 0.35 -3.93
C PHE A 62 -6.72 1.01 -5.29
N PHE A 63 -5.63 1.78 -5.38
CA PHE A 63 -5.22 2.41 -6.63
C PHE A 63 -4.84 1.40 -7.71
N PHE A 64 -4.14 0.31 -7.37
CA PHE A 64 -3.82 -0.76 -8.31
C PHE A 64 -5.07 -1.48 -8.84
N ILE A 65 -6.03 -1.75 -7.96
CA ILE A 65 -7.31 -2.36 -8.35
C ILE A 65 -8.10 -1.39 -9.25
N TRP A 66 -8.12 -0.11 -8.90
CA TRP A 66 -8.80 0.92 -9.67
C TRP A 66 -8.15 1.14 -11.05
N LEU A 67 -6.82 1.16 -11.12
CA LEU A 67 -6.06 1.29 -12.36
C LEU A 67 -6.32 0.10 -13.29
N ARG A 68 -6.37 -1.12 -12.73
CA ARG A 68 -6.76 -2.33 -13.47
C ARG A 68 -8.18 -2.23 -14.05
N GLY A 69 -9.10 -1.58 -13.35
CA GLY A 69 -10.48 -1.38 -13.81
C GLY A 69 -10.65 -0.25 -14.83
N THR A 70 -9.77 0.76 -14.84
CA THR A 70 -9.90 1.97 -15.65
C THR A 70 -9.10 1.93 -16.95
N LEU A 71 -7.94 1.27 -16.97
CA LEU A 71 -7.11 1.21 -18.17
C LEU A 71 -7.70 0.25 -19.20
N PRO A 72 -8.02 0.72 -20.43
CA PRO A 72 -8.32 -0.17 -21.54
C PRO A 72 -7.08 -0.99 -21.84
N ARG A 73 -7.23 -2.32 -21.93
CA ARG A 73 -6.13 -3.23 -22.26
C ARG A 73 -5.45 -2.77 -23.56
N VAL A 74 -4.22 -2.27 -23.44
CA VAL A 74 -3.32 -2.04 -24.57
C VAL A 74 -2.98 -3.38 -25.21
N ARG A 75 -3.07 -3.42 -26.54
CA ARG A 75 -2.83 -4.61 -27.37
C ARG A 75 -1.44 -4.57 -27.95
#